data_AF-A0A2Z2IXV3-F1
#
_entry.id   AF-A0A2Z2IXV3-F1
#
_cell.length_a   1.000
_cell.length_b   1.000
_cell.length_c   1.000
_cell.angle_alpha   90.00
_cell.angle_beta   90.00
_cell.angle_gamma   90.00
#
_symmetry.space_group_name_H-M   'P 1'
#
loop_
_entity.id
_entity.type
_entity.pdbx_description
1 polymer ?
#
loop_
_entity_poly.entity_id
_entity_poly.type
_entity_poly.pdbx_seq_one_letter_code
_entity_poly.pdbx_strand_id
1 'polypeptide(L)'
;MLKAADFPVDDAFKRRVLERRIAYLFRQPSAEPEVIYLAGQPASGKSSVIETLTHDHVVLASDELRKYHPALDEIMERDPLRMDVLTNGPVPYWMSSLIEDGRQHGHSLIIENTLSNPEFIAGEIAKFRSAGFRVRVVGLAVAQEVSRLGVVQRYLEAQRVSRYPRWTNEVSHTSGFKAIVPGLQAIAPLVDDLEIRTRDGRTLSGIEDIEAERATWFDSPAIRADWLARFDSCDLSGLEAEKLTQNLVADAERIRKL
;
A
#
# COMPACT_ATOMS: atom_id res chain seq x y z
N MET A 1 17.03 20.09 -1.46
CA MET A 1 16.29 18.92 -0.96
C MET A 1 16.72 17.71 -1.77
N LEU A 2 17.05 16.60 -1.11
CA LEU A 2 17.48 15.36 -1.78
C LEU A 2 16.37 14.78 -2.65
N LYS A 3 16.75 14.12 -3.74
CA LYS A 3 15.90 13.44 -4.72
C LYS A 3 16.40 12.01 -4.93
N ALA A 4 15.55 11.14 -5.46
CA ALA A 4 15.94 9.76 -5.78
C ALA A 4 17.15 9.69 -6.74
N ALA A 5 17.31 10.67 -7.64
CA ALA A 5 18.44 10.76 -8.56
C ALA A 5 19.78 11.01 -7.86
N ASP A 6 19.78 11.50 -6.62
CA ASP A 6 21.00 11.68 -5.82
C ASP A 6 21.54 10.35 -5.28
N PHE A 7 20.75 9.26 -5.39
CA PHE A 7 21.11 7.91 -4.96
C PHE A 7 20.95 6.92 -6.13
N PRO A 8 21.72 7.07 -7.21
CA PRO A 8 21.56 6.25 -8.40
C PRO A 8 21.87 4.77 -8.11
N VAL A 9 21.13 3.88 -8.76
CA VAL A 9 21.36 2.43 -8.71
C VAL A 9 21.68 1.95 -10.11
N ASP A 10 22.87 1.38 -10.28
CA ASP A 10 23.31 0.88 -11.57
C ASP A 10 22.48 -0.31 -12.07
N ASP A 11 22.46 -0.50 -13.39
CA ASP A 11 21.64 -1.53 -14.02
C ASP A 11 22.07 -2.96 -13.65
N ALA A 12 23.35 -3.20 -13.40
CA ALA A 12 23.84 -4.52 -13.02
C ALA A 12 23.37 -4.90 -11.61
N PHE A 13 23.36 -3.95 -10.67
CA PHE A 13 22.77 -4.11 -9.35
C PHE A 13 21.27 -4.37 -9.44
N LYS A 14 20.54 -3.55 -10.22
CA LYS A 14 19.09 -3.73 -10.42
C LYS A 14 18.76 -5.14 -10.93
N ARG A 15 19.48 -5.63 -11.94
CA ARG A 15 19.32 -6.98 -12.49
C ARG A 15 19.62 -8.07 -11.46
N ARG A 16 20.74 -7.97 -10.74
CA ARG A 16 21.11 -8.96 -9.71
C ARG A 16 20.07 -9.06 -8.59
N VAL A 17 19.52 -7.93 -8.13
CA VAL A 17 18.41 -7.96 -7.16
C VAL A 17 17.20 -8.66 -7.77
N LEU A 18 16.79 -8.27 -8.98
CA LEU A 18 15.65 -8.86 -9.67
C LEU A 18 15.78 -10.39 -9.79
N GLU A 19 16.90 -10.89 -10.31
CA GLU A 19 17.16 -12.33 -10.47
C GLU A 19 17.03 -13.09 -9.14
N ARG A 20 17.59 -12.56 -8.06
CA ARG A 20 17.46 -13.15 -6.72
C ARG A 20 16.03 -13.13 -6.21
N ARG A 21 15.27 -12.07 -6.50
CA ARG A 21 13.86 -11.96 -6.08
C ARG A 21 12.99 -12.93 -6.87
N ILE A 22 13.18 -13.05 -8.17
CA ILE A 22 12.49 -14.04 -9.01
C ILE A 22 12.71 -15.45 -8.44
N ALA A 23 13.98 -15.85 -8.26
CA ALA A 23 14.32 -17.18 -7.73
C ALA A 23 13.78 -17.44 -6.31
N TYR A 24 13.60 -16.40 -5.50
CA TYR A 24 13.07 -16.53 -4.15
C TYR A 24 11.54 -16.64 -4.13
N LEU A 25 10.86 -15.77 -4.89
CA LEU A 25 9.41 -15.57 -4.85
C LEU A 25 8.64 -16.59 -5.70
N PHE A 26 9.13 -16.87 -6.92
CA PHE A 26 8.41 -17.64 -7.91
C PHE A 26 8.85 -19.11 -7.87
N ARG A 27 8.06 -19.95 -7.19
CA ARG A 27 8.40 -21.37 -6.96
C ARG A 27 7.38 -22.34 -7.53
N GLN A 28 6.10 -22.01 -7.45
CA GLN A 28 5.01 -22.88 -7.87
C GLN A 28 4.07 -22.09 -8.79
N PRO A 29 4.03 -22.42 -10.09
CA PRO A 29 3.04 -21.85 -11.00
C PRO A 29 1.67 -22.48 -10.73
N SER A 30 0.61 -21.79 -11.13
CA SER A 30 -0.77 -22.27 -11.05
C SER A 30 -1.26 -22.71 -12.43
N ALA A 31 -2.05 -23.79 -12.47
CA ALA A 31 -2.78 -24.19 -13.68
C ALA A 31 -3.92 -23.21 -14.02
N GLU A 32 -4.46 -22.53 -13.01
CA GLU A 32 -5.50 -21.51 -13.11
C GLU A 32 -4.97 -20.26 -12.39
N PRO A 33 -4.08 -19.47 -13.03
CA PRO A 33 -3.43 -18.37 -12.36
C PRO A 33 -4.40 -17.20 -12.12
N GLU A 34 -4.22 -16.51 -10.99
CA GLU A 34 -5.04 -15.36 -10.60
C GLU A 34 -4.13 -14.18 -10.25
N VAL A 35 -4.52 -12.97 -10.66
CA VAL A 35 -3.94 -11.73 -10.13
C VAL A 35 -4.99 -10.99 -9.30
N ILE A 36 -4.62 -10.64 -8.08
CA ILE A 36 -5.43 -9.80 -7.18
C ILE A 36 -4.77 -8.44 -7.04
N TYR A 37 -5.44 -7.38 -7.49
CA TYR A 37 -5.05 -6.02 -7.15
C TYR A 37 -5.66 -5.64 -5.79
N LEU A 38 -4.80 -5.49 -4.78
CA LEU A 38 -5.22 -5.08 -3.45
C LEU A 38 -5.07 -3.56 -3.30
N ALA A 39 -6.20 -2.87 -3.39
CA ALA A 39 -6.29 -1.42 -3.48
C ALA A 39 -6.62 -0.78 -2.12
N GLY A 40 -5.76 0.11 -1.64
CA GLY A 40 -6.04 0.90 -0.44
C GLY A 40 -4.93 1.87 -0.12
N GLN A 41 -5.26 2.98 0.52
CA GLN A 41 -4.26 3.98 0.93
C GLN A 41 -3.23 3.37 1.89
N PRO A 42 -2.06 4.00 2.07
CA PRO A 42 -1.10 3.59 3.09
C PRO A 42 -1.77 3.38 4.46
N ALA A 43 -1.37 2.31 5.16
CA ALA A 43 -1.93 1.89 6.45
C ALA A 43 -3.46 1.60 6.50
N SER A 44 -4.12 1.42 5.35
CA SER A 44 -5.53 0.98 5.29
C SER A 44 -5.76 -0.42 5.87
N GLY A 45 -4.74 -1.26 6.02
CA GLY A 45 -4.86 -2.61 6.58
C GLY A 45 -4.76 -3.73 5.54
N LYS A 46 -4.12 -3.47 4.40
CA LYS A 46 -3.88 -4.47 3.35
C LYS A 46 -3.31 -5.79 3.88
N SER A 47 -2.38 -5.73 4.85
CA SER A 47 -1.76 -6.93 5.43
C SER A 47 -2.76 -7.92 6.02
N SER A 48 -3.78 -7.48 6.76
CA SER A 48 -4.79 -8.40 7.32
C SER A 48 -5.65 -9.02 6.23
N VAL A 49 -5.86 -8.33 5.11
CA VAL A 49 -6.57 -8.88 3.96
C VAL A 49 -5.70 -9.89 3.22
N ILE A 50 -4.42 -9.61 3.03
CA ILE A 50 -3.45 -10.55 2.44
C ILE A 50 -3.48 -11.88 3.18
N GLU A 51 -3.45 -11.88 4.51
CA GLU A 51 -3.51 -13.09 5.35
C GLU A 51 -4.74 -13.97 5.09
N THR A 52 -5.86 -13.37 4.65
CA THR A 52 -7.09 -14.11 4.29
C THR A 52 -7.14 -14.56 2.84
N LEU A 53 -6.28 -14.01 1.97
CA LEU A 53 -6.25 -14.30 0.53
C LEU A 53 -5.14 -15.28 0.16
N THR A 54 -4.03 -15.26 0.89
CA THR A 54 -2.84 -16.04 0.54
C THR A 54 -3.05 -17.52 0.82
N HIS A 55 -3.16 -18.30 -0.26
CA HIS A 55 -2.84 -19.72 -0.24
C HIS A 55 -1.46 -19.90 -0.88
N ASP A 56 -1.34 -19.58 -2.18
CA ASP A 56 -0.10 -19.74 -2.96
C ASP A 56 0.29 -18.47 -3.76
N HIS A 57 -0.38 -17.33 -3.54
CA HIS A 57 -0.09 -16.09 -4.26
C HIS A 57 1.23 -15.45 -3.83
N VAL A 58 2.00 -14.98 -4.80
CA VAL A 58 3.17 -14.14 -4.55
C VAL A 58 2.71 -12.71 -4.30
N VAL A 59 3.02 -12.19 -3.11
CA VAL A 59 2.71 -10.81 -2.74
C VAL A 59 3.81 -9.87 -3.25
N LEU A 60 3.43 -8.92 -4.09
CA LEU A 60 4.29 -7.87 -4.61
C LEU A 60 3.90 -6.52 -4.02
N ALA A 61 4.82 -5.94 -3.24
CA ALA A 61 4.68 -4.62 -2.65
C ALA A 61 5.97 -3.82 -2.87
N SER A 62 5.83 -2.56 -3.30
CA SER A 62 6.95 -1.67 -3.56
C SER A 62 7.83 -1.45 -2.32
N ASP A 63 7.21 -1.36 -1.15
CA ASP A 63 7.89 -1.16 0.14
C ASP A 63 8.87 -2.30 0.47
N GLU A 64 8.57 -3.55 0.07
CA GLU A 64 9.48 -4.69 0.29
C GLU A 64 10.72 -4.61 -0.59
N LEU A 65 10.62 -3.98 -1.77
CA LEU A 65 11.74 -3.85 -2.70
C LEU A 65 12.70 -2.73 -2.31
N ARG A 66 12.22 -1.68 -1.63
CA ARG A 66 13.04 -0.55 -1.16
C ARG A 66 14.16 -0.98 -0.23
N LYS A 67 13.96 -2.07 0.52
CA LYS A 67 14.94 -2.65 1.45
C LYS A 67 16.23 -3.12 0.76
N TYR A 68 16.21 -3.31 -0.56
CA TYR A 68 17.38 -3.71 -1.35
C TYR A 68 18.15 -2.53 -1.94
N HIS A 69 17.74 -1.28 -1.67
CA HIS A 69 18.44 -0.12 -2.17
C HIS A 69 19.89 -0.06 -1.60
N PRO A 70 20.94 0.04 -2.43
CA PRO A 70 22.33 -0.04 -1.95
C PRO A 70 22.71 1.12 -1.03
N ALA A 71 22.12 2.31 -1.25
CA ALA A 71 22.33 3.49 -0.41
C ALA A 71 21.32 3.62 0.75
N LEU A 72 20.62 2.54 1.14
CA LEU A 72 19.56 2.64 2.15
C LEU A 72 20.08 3.16 3.50
N ASP A 73 21.25 2.72 3.93
CA ASP A 73 21.87 3.22 5.18
C ASP A 73 22.17 4.72 5.08
N GLU A 74 22.72 5.20 3.97
CA GLU A 74 23.00 6.62 3.74
C GLU A 74 21.70 7.46 3.70
N ILE A 75 20.66 6.95 3.03
CA ILE A 75 19.34 7.62 2.97
C ILE A 75 18.77 7.78 4.38
N MET A 76 18.88 6.76 5.22
CA MET A 76 18.36 6.77 6.58
C MET A 76 19.16 7.69 7.52
N GLU A 77 20.46 7.87 7.28
CA GLU A 77 21.26 8.86 8.00
C GLU A 77 20.89 10.29 7.59
N ARG A 78 20.63 10.53 6.31
CA ARG A 78 20.47 11.89 5.76
C ARG A 78 19.05 12.43 5.81
N ASP A 79 18.04 11.61 5.55
CA ASP A 79 16.63 12.03 5.44
C ASP A 79 15.67 10.84 5.63
N PRO A 80 15.59 10.26 6.85
CA PRO A 80 14.87 9.01 7.12
C PRO A 80 13.36 9.11 6.84
N LEU A 81 12.74 10.27 7.06
CA LEU A 81 11.31 10.49 6.81
C LEU A 81 10.96 10.47 5.32
N ARG A 82 11.96 10.61 4.43
CA ARG A 82 11.80 10.57 2.97
C ARG A 82 12.41 9.33 2.34
N MET A 83 12.66 8.28 3.13
CA MET A 83 13.18 7.00 2.64
C MET A 83 12.33 6.43 1.48
N ASP A 84 11.01 6.56 1.54
CA ASP A 84 10.10 6.13 0.46
C ASP A 84 10.33 6.91 -0.84
N VAL A 85 10.57 8.22 -0.78
CA VAL A 85 10.83 9.03 -1.96
C VAL A 85 12.24 8.77 -2.50
N LEU A 86 13.24 8.72 -1.62
CA LEU A 86 14.65 8.66 -2.01
C LEU A 86 15.06 7.28 -2.53
N THR A 87 14.41 6.20 -2.08
CA THR A 87 14.67 4.83 -2.58
C THR A 87 13.89 4.48 -3.85
N ASN A 88 13.06 5.39 -4.38
CA ASN A 88 12.11 5.05 -5.43
C ASN A 88 12.75 4.82 -6.81
N GLY A 89 13.99 5.23 -7.03
CA GLY A 89 14.67 5.14 -8.33
C GLY A 89 14.56 3.76 -9.01
N PRO A 90 14.99 2.65 -8.37
CA PRO A 90 14.93 1.31 -8.96
C PRO A 90 13.57 0.60 -8.83
N VAL A 91 12.67 1.08 -7.96
CA VAL A 91 11.45 0.35 -7.57
C VAL A 91 10.49 0.11 -8.75
N PRO A 92 10.20 1.07 -9.64
CA PRO A 92 9.35 0.82 -10.81
C PRO A 92 9.87 -0.30 -11.71
N TYR A 93 11.19 -0.34 -11.96
CA TYR A 93 11.83 -1.40 -12.75
C TYR A 93 11.66 -2.78 -12.09
N TRP A 94 11.91 -2.87 -10.79
CA TRP A 94 11.75 -4.15 -10.08
C TRP A 94 10.29 -4.61 -10.04
N MET A 95 9.35 -3.71 -9.74
CA MET A 95 7.92 -4.04 -9.71
C MET A 95 7.45 -4.52 -11.08
N SER A 96 7.70 -3.76 -12.15
CA SER A 96 7.23 -4.14 -13.50
C SER A 96 7.85 -5.45 -13.97
N SER A 97 9.13 -5.68 -13.66
CA SER A 97 9.81 -6.91 -14.06
C SER A 97 9.31 -8.14 -13.28
N LEU A 98 9.00 -8.00 -11.98
CA LEU A 98 8.43 -9.10 -11.19
C LEU A 98 7.00 -9.43 -11.61
N ILE A 99 6.20 -8.41 -11.93
CA ILE A 99 4.84 -8.57 -12.47
C ILE A 99 4.90 -9.31 -13.81
N GLU A 100 5.80 -8.88 -14.70
CA GLU A 100 6.00 -9.53 -16.00
C GLU A 100 6.42 -10.99 -15.86
N ASP A 101 7.43 -11.27 -15.02
CA ASP A 101 7.95 -12.62 -14.82
C ASP A 101 6.89 -13.55 -14.23
N GLY A 102 6.16 -13.09 -13.21
CA GLY A 102 5.04 -13.84 -12.63
C GLY A 102 3.95 -14.14 -13.65
N ARG A 103 3.63 -13.16 -14.50
CA ARG A 103 2.63 -13.33 -15.57
C ARG A 103 3.07 -14.31 -16.65
N GLN A 104 4.32 -14.22 -17.12
CA GLN A 104 4.86 -15.09 -18.17
C GLN A 104 4.92 -16.56 -17.75
N HIS A 105 5.15 -16.81 -16.47
CA HIS A 105 5.32 -18.17 -15.93
C HIS A 105 4.09 -18.69 -15.17
N GLY A 106 2.97 -17.97 -15.19
CA GLY A 106 1.70 -18.44 -14.61
C GLY A 106 1.68 -18.48 -13.08
N HIS A 107 2.38 -17.58 -12.39
CA HIS A 107 2.32 -17.47 -10.94
C HIS A 107 1.16 -16.57 -10.51
N SER A 108 0.33 -17.03 -9.57
CA SER A 108 -0.71 -16.19 -8.99
C SER A 108 -0.09 -15.05 -8.16
N LEU A 109 -0.62 -13.85 -8.29
CA LEU A 109 -0.05 -12.63 -7.69
C LEU A 109 -1.06 -11.89 -6.82
N ILE A 110 -0.59 -11.30 -5.72
CA ILE A 110 -1.27 -10.19 -5.05
C ILE A 110 -0.41 -8.94 -5.24
N ILE A 111 -0.94 -7.92 -5.89
CA ILE A 111 -0.23 -6.68 -6.18
C ILE A 111 -0.83 -5.55 -5.32
N GLU A 112 -0.07 -5.06 -4.34
CA GLU A 112 -0.50 -3.89 -3.56
C GLU A 112 -0.48 -2.62 -4.42
N ASN A 113 -1.57 -1.86 -4.38
CA ASN A 113 -1.69 -0.64 -5.17
C ASN A 113 -2.55 0.44 -4.48
N THR A 114 -2.39 1.68 -4.91
CA THR A 114 -3.25 2.83 -4.53
C THR A 114 -4.17 3.26 -5.68
N LEU A 115 -4.11 2.58 -6.82
CA LEU A 115 -4.85 2.87 -8.05
C LEU A 115 -4.65 4.29 -8.59
N SER A 116 -3.51 4.91 -8.29
CA SER A 116 -3.21 6.31 -8.65
C SER A 116 -2.97 6.53 -10.15
N ASN A 117 -2.85 5.47 -10.95
CA ASN A 117 -2.78 5.53 -12.42
C ASN A 117 -3.68 4.42 -13.02
N PRO A 118 -5.00 4.66 -13.15
CA PRO A 118 -5.94 3.65 -13.61
C PRO A 118 -5.71 3.21 -15.06
N GLU A 119 -5.20 4.09 -15.93
CA GLU A 119 -4.90 3.76 -17.32
C GLU A 119 -3.77 2.73 -17.43
N PHE A 120 -2.69 2.94 -16.66
CA PHE A 120 -1.60 1.96 -16.57
C PHE A 120 -2.10 0.61 -16.07
N ILE A 121 -2.94 0.62 -15.02
CA ILE A 121 -3.49 -0.60 -14.42
C ILE A 121 -4.43 -1.32 -15.39
N ALA A 122 -5.26 -0.60 -16.14
CA ALA A 122 -6.10 -1.18 -17.18
C ALA A 122 -5.27 -1.89 -18.26
N GLY A 123 -4.13 -1.29 -18.66
CA GLY A 123 -3.17 -1.93 -19.56
C GLY A 123 -2.58 -3.22 -18.99
N GLU A 124 -2.21 -3.23 -17.70
CA GLU A 124 -1.71 -4.44 -17.03
C GLU A 124 -2.79 -5.52 -16.90
N ILE A 125 -4.03 -5.15 -16.56
CA ILE A 125 -5.19 -6.06 -16.54
C ILE A 125 -5.37 -6.73 -17.90
N ALA A 126 -5.32 -5.97 -18.99
CA ALA A 126 -5.44 -6.53 -20.34
C ALA A 126 -4.34 -7.56 -20.65
N LYS A 127 -3.10 -7.34 -20.19
CA LYS A 127 -2.00 -8.29 -20.35
C LYS A 127 -2.22 -9.57 -19.55
N PHE A 128 -2.70 -9.47 -18.30
CA PHE A 128 -3.04 -10.63 -17.48
C PHE A 128 -4.15 -11.47 -18.11
N ARG A 129 -5.23 -10.83 -18.56
CA ARG A 129 -6.33 -11.52 -19.25
C ARG A 129 -5.86 -12.23 -20.51
N SER A 130 -5.02 -11.57 -21.30
CA SER A 130 -4.42 -12.17 -22.51
C SER A 130 -3.51 -13.35 -22.20
N ALA A 131 -2.94 -13.41 -20.99
CA ALA A 131 -2.16 -14.53 -20.49
C ALA A 131 -3.01 -15.62 -19.80
N GLY A 132 -4.34 -15.51 -19.82
CA GLY A 132 -5.26 -16.51 -19.25
C GLY A 132 -5.48 -16.40 -17.74
N PHE A 133 -5.10 -15.29 -17.12
CA PHE A 133 -5.32 -15.09 -15.68
C PHE A 133 -6.76 -14.69 -15.39
N ARG A 134 -7.30 -15.20 -14.27
CA ARG A 134 -8.42 -14.55 -13.58
C ARG A 134 -7.93 -13.25 -12.95
N VAL A 135 -8.69 -12.17 -13.08
CA VAL A 135 -8.34 -10.86 -12.52
C VAL A 135 -9.36 -10.47 -11.47
N ARG A 136 -8.88 -10.25 -10.25
CA ARG A 136 -9.68 -9.80 -9.11
C ARG A 136 -9.16 -8.48 -8.56
N VAL A 137 -10.06 -7.68 -8.01
CA VAL A 137 -9.73 -6.47 -7.26
C VAL A 137 -10.34 -6.57 -5.87
N VAL A 138 -9.54 -6.24 -4.85
CA VAL A 138 -10.02 -6.05 -3.48
C VAL A 138 -9.73 -4.62 -3.07
N GLY A 139 -10.77 -3.80 -2.95
CA GLY A 139 -10.68 -2.40 -2.51
C GLY A 139 -10.94 -2.25 -1.01
N LEU A 140 -10.23 -1.34 -0.35
CA LEU A 140 -10.40 -1.07 1.09
C LEU A 140 -11.14 0.24 1.34
N ALA A 141 -12.32 0.14 1.96
CA ALA A 141 -13.16 1.24 2.43
C ALA A 141 -12.75 1.62 3.86
N VAL A 142 -11.71 2.45 3.98
CA VAL A 142 -11.15 2.84 5.27
C VAL A 142 -11.10 4.35 5.39
N ALA A 143 -11.65 4.88 6.50
CA ALA A 143 -11.63 6.30 6.82
C ALA A 143 -10.19 6.83 6.93
N GLN A 144 -9.95 8.07 6.48
CA GLN A 144 -8.60 8.63 6.41
C GLN A 144 -7.94 8.71 7.79
N GLU A 145 -8.70 9.04 8.83
CA GLU A 145 -8.28 9.20 10.22
C GLU A 145 -7.76 7.89 10.78
N VAL A 146 -8.41 6.77 10.46
CA VAL A 146 -7.97 5.42 10.82
C VAL A 146 -6.61 5.13 10.20
N SER A 147 -6.47 5.42 8.91
CA SER A 147 -5.21 5.17 8.20
C SER A 147 -4.08 6.14 8.56
N ARG A 148 -4.35 7.41 8.86
CA ARG A 148 -3.34 8.36 9.37
C ARG A 148 -2.79 7.90 10.72
N LEU A 149 -3.67 7.51 11.65
CA LEU A 149 -3.25 6.94 12.92
C LEU A 149 -2.41 5.67 12.69
N GLY A 150 -2.84 4.81 11.76
CA GLY A 150 -2.08 3.62 11.37
C GLY A 150 -0.69 3.91 10.81
N VAL A 151 -0.50 5.01 10.04
CA VAL A 151 0.83 5.43 9.57
C VAL A 151 1.73 5.76 10.77
N VAL A 152 1.24 6.58 11.70
CA VAL A 152 2.00 6.98 12.88
C VAL A 152 2.34 5.77 13.75
N GLN A 153 1.35 4.96 14.10
CA GLN A 153 1.55 3.78 14.95
C GLN A 153 2.59 2.81 14.36
N ARG A 154 2.49 2.51 13.05
CA ARG A 154 3.45 1.64 12.36
C ARG A 154 4.86 2.23 12.36
N TYR A 155 4.99 3.55 12.20
CA TYR A 155 6.29 4.20 12.24
C TYR A 155 6.91 4.14 13.63
N LEU A 156 6.16 4.51 14.67
CA LEU A 156 6.60 4.47 16.07
C LEU A 156 6.97 3.05 16.51
N GLU A 157 6.18 2.06 16.11
CA GLU A 157 6.50 0.65 16.35
C GLU A 157 7.79 0.24 15.61
N ALA A 158 7.90 0.60 14.33
CA ALA A 158 9.08 0.28 13.53
C ALA A 158 10.36 0.94 14.07
N GLN A 159 10.29 2.12 14.69
CA GLN A 159 11.45 2.74 15.35
C GLN A 159 12.01 1.88 16.48
N ARG A 160 11.20 1.00 17.08
CA ARG A 160 11.62 0.14 18.19
C ARG A 160 12.22 -1.18 17.73
N VAL A 161 11.80 -1.69 16.57
CA VAL A 161 12.10 -3.07 16.14
C VAL A 161 12.76 -3.20 14.76
N SER A 162 12.69 -2.16 13.93
CA SER A 162 13.22 -2.18 12.56
C SER A 162 14.49 -1.35 12.46
N ARG A 163 15.48 -1.86 11.72
CA ARG A 163 16.64 -1.06 11.30
C ARG A 163 16.24 0.10 10.39
N TYR A 164 15.11 -0.03 9.68
CA TYR A 164 14.65 0.92 8.66
C TYR A 164 13.17 1.29 8.90
N PRO A 165 12.86 2.09 9.94
CA PRO A 165 11.50 2.59 10.13
C PRO A 165 11.09 3.48 8.95
N ARG A 166 9.89 3.27 8.41
CA ARG A 166 9.42 3.99 7.24
C ARG A 166 8.28 4.95 7.61
N TRP A 167 8.49 6.22 7.35
CA TRP A 167 7.42 7.22 7.39
C TRP A 167 6.63 7.23 6.08
N THR A 168 5.33 7.52 6.15
CA THR A 168 4.54 7.88 4.97
C THR A 168 4.17 9.35 5.11
N ASN A 169 4.58 10.17 4.16
CA ASN A 169 4.20 11.59 4.16
C ASN A 169 2.72 11.80 3.79
N GLU A 170 2.17 12.97 4.12
CA GLU A 170 0.75 13.27 3.90
C GLU A 170 0.35 13.27 2.43
N VAL A 171 1.25 13.70 1.54
CA VAL A 171 0.98 13.72 0.10
C VAL A 171 0.72 12.30 -0.41
N SER A 172 1.59 11.35 -0.04
CA SER A 172 1.47 9.94 -0.44
C SER A 172 0.22 9.29 0.14
N HIS A 173 -0.09 9.59 1.41
CA HIS A 173 -1.30 9.10 2.07
C HIS A 173 -2.58 9.63 1.39
N THR A 174 -2.69 10.96 1.26
CA THR A 174 -3.87 11.62 0.71
C THR A 174 -4.10 11.29 -0.76
N SER A 175 -3.04 11.28 -1.58
CA SER A 175 -3.16 10.90 -2.99
C SER A 175 -3.60 9.45 -3.13
N GLY A 176 -3.10 8.55 -2.27
CA GLY A 176 -3.56 7.17 -2.24
C GLY A 176 -5.03 7.05 -1.83
N PHE A 177 -5.47 7.80 -0.82
CA PHE A 177 -6.86 7.82 -0.35
C PHE A 177 -7.84 8.31 -1.43
N LYS A 178 -7.51 9.44 -2.07
CA LYS A 178 -8.35 10.07 -3.10
C LYS A 178 -8.42 9.26 -4.40
N ALA A 179 -7.40 8.44 -4.68
CA ALA A 179 -7.35 7.64 -5.90
C ALA A 179 -8.22 6.38 -5.85
N ILE A 180 -8.59 5.88 -4.66
CA ILE A 180 -9.29 4.58 -4.53
C ILE A 180 -10.61 4.55 -5.30
N VAL A 181 -11.55 5.44 -5.00
CA VAL A 181 -12.88 5.43 -5.63
C VAL A 181 -12.81 5.59 -7.16
N PRO A 182 -12.20 6.66 -7.71
CA PRO A 182 -12.12 6.81 -9.17
C PRO A 182 -11.30 5.69 -9.82
N GLY A 183 -10.25 5.20 -9.16
CA GLY A 183 -9.45 4.08 -9.65
C GLY A 183 -10.25 2.78 -9.75
N LEU A 184 -11.03 2.44 -8.72
CA LEU A 184 -11.93 1.30 -8.71
C LEU A 184 -13.00 1.42 -9.79
N GLN A 185 -13.63 2.59 -9.94
CA GLN A 185 -14.63 2.83 -10.99
C GLN A 185 -14.07 2.60 -12.39
N ALA A 186 -12.83 3.01 -12.63
CA ALA A 186 -12.18 2.85 -13.93
C ALA A 186 -11.86 1.39 -14.27
N ILE A 187 -11.45 0.59 -13.28
CA ILE A 187 -11.00 -0.80 -13.52
C ILE A 187 -12.09 -1.84 -13.29
N ALA A 188 -13.15 -1.55 -12.53
CA ALA A 188 -14.22 -2.49 -12.22
C ALA A 188 -14.83 -3.18 -13.46
N PRO A 189 -15.05 -2.49 -14.61
CA PRO A 189 -15.57 -3.15 -15.81
C PRO A 189 -14.58 -4.12 -16.48
N LEU A 190 -13.31 -4.14 -16.05
CA LEU A 190 -12.21 -4.87 -16.69
C LEU A 190 -11.83 -6.17 -15.95
N VAL A 191 -12.43 -6.42 -14.80
CA VAL A 191 -12.04 -7.50 -13.88
C VAL A 191 -13.16 -8.53 -13.72
N ASP A 192 -12.80 -9.75 -13.33
CA ASP A 192 -13.75 -10.85 -13.16
C ASP A 192 -14.45 -10.81 -11.80
N ASP A 193 -13.80 -10.23 -10.78
CA ASP A 193 -14.34 -10.11 -9.42
C ASP A 193 -13.89 -8.78 -8.78
N LEU A 194 -14.83 -8.13 -8.10
CA LEU A 194 -14.57 -6.93 -7.31
C LEU A 194 -15.16 -7.13 -5.91
N GLU A 195 -14.31 -7.00 -4.91
CA GLU A 195 -14.71 -7.00 -3.52
C GLU A 195 -14.30 -5.69 -2.84
N ILE A 196 -15.21 -5.10 -2.06
CA ILE A 196 -14.91 -3.92 -1.25
C ILE A 196 -14.98 -4.31 0.22
N ARG A 197 -13.88 -4.16 0.97
CA ARG A 197 -13.80 -4.52 2.39
C ARG A 197 -13.61 -3.31 3.29
N THR A 198 -14.29 -3.31 4.43
CA THR A 198 -14.12 -2.33 5.50
C THR A 198 -12.95 -2.71 6.41
N ARG A 199 -12.57 -1.81 7.33
CA ARG A 199 -11.48 -2.07 8.28
C ARG A 199 -11.80 -3.20 9.28
N ASP A 200 -13.08 -3.39 9.61
CA ASP A 200 -13.56 -4.44 10.52
C ASP A 200 -13.90 -5.76 9.79
N GLY A 201 -13.58 -5.86 8.48
CA GLY A 201 -13.68 -7.10 7.71
C GLY A 201 -15.05 -7.37 7.10
N ARG A 202 -16.00 -6.43 7.19
CA ARG A 202 -17.26 -6.50 6.42
C ARG A 202 -16.98 -6.27 4.94
N THR A 203 -17.86 -6.81 4.10
CA THR A 203 -17.87 -6.55 2.66
C THR A 203 -19.01 -5.57 2.35
N LEU A 204 -18.72 -4.52 1.57
CA LEU A 204 -19.73 -3.57 1.09
C LEU A 204 -20.38 -4.05 -0.21
N SER A 205 -21.56 -3.52 -0.53
CA SER A 205 -22.32 -3.94 -1.72
C SER A 205 -21.71 -3.42 -3.01
N GLY A 206 -21.07 -2.26 -2.96
CA GLY A 206 -20.49 -1.62 -4.15
C GLY A 206 -19.51 -0.49 -3.83
N ILE A 207 -18.99 0.13 -4.89
CA ILE A 207 -18.04 1.24 -4.82
C ILE A 207 -18.73 2.50 -4.26
N GLU A 208 -20.01 2.67 -4.56
CA GLU A 208 -20.87 3.78 -4.13
C GLU A 208 -21.02 3.87 -2.60
N ASP A 209 -20.88 2.76 -1.88
CA ASP A 209 -20.99 2.71 -0.42
C ASP A 209 -19.71 3.17 0.30
N ILE A 210 -18.58 3.27 -0.42
CA ILE A 210 -17.26 3.55 0.18
C ILE A 210 -17.24 4.88 0.93
N GLU A 211 -17.77 5.94 0.32
CA GLU A 211 -17.73 7.27 0.94
C GLU A 211 -18.72 7.39 2.10
N ALA A 212 -19.88 6.71 2.01
CA ALA A 212 -20.82 6.62 3.13
C ALA A 212 -20.19 5.90 4.32
N GLU A 213 -19.59 4.73 4.10
CA GLU A 213 -18.89 3.96 5.14
C GLU A 213 -17.74 4.77 5.77
N ARG A 214 -16.95 5.48 4.96
CA ARG A 214 -15.89 6.36 5.47
C ARG A 214 -16.44 7.48 6.34
N ALA A 215 -17.55 8.08 5.94
CA ALA A 215 -18.16 9.22 6.64
C ALA A 215 -18.78 8.81 7.99
N THR A 216 -19.43 7.65 8.05
CA THR A 216 -20.15 7.16 9.25
C THR A 216 -19.28 6.28 10.15
N TRP A 217 -18.02 6.00 9.78
CA TRP A 217 -17.11 5.14 10.54
C TRP A 217 -17.03 5.50 12.03
N PHE A 218 -17.06 6.80 12.34
CA PHE A 218 -16.96 7.30 13.72
C PHE A 218 -18.31 7.55 14.40
N ASP A 219 -19.44 7.15 13.81
CA ASP A 219 -20.76 7.28 14.46
C ASP A 219 -20.88 6.36 15.69
N SER A 220 -20.13 5.24 15.70
CA SER A 220 -20.04 4.34 16.84
C SER A 220 -19.20 4.94 17.97
N PRO A 221 -19.76 5.14 19.19
CA PRO A 221 -19.01 5.63 20.34
C PRO A 221 -17.84 4.72 20.74
N ALA A 222 -17.98 3.39 20.54
CA ALA A 222 -16.93 2.43 20.84
C ALA A 222 -15.72 2.61 19.91
N ILE A 223 -15.96 2.87 18.62
CA ILE A 223 -14.90 3.15 17.64
C ILE A 223 -14.19 4.46 17.99
N ARG A 224 -14.94 5.50 18.38
CA ARG A 224 -14.34 6.79 18.82
C ARG A 224 -13.44 6.59 20.03
N ALA A 225 -13.93 5.89 21.06
CA ALA A 225 -13.18 5.64 22.29
C ALA A 225 -11.90 4.84 22.03
N ASP A 226 -11.97 3.75 21.25
CA ASP A 226 -10.80 2.94 20.88
C ASP A 226 -9.77 3.75 20.07
N TRP A 227 -10.23 4.49 19.05
CA TRP A 227 -9.35 5.28 18.20
C TRP A 227 -8.64 6.38 19.02
N LEU A 228 -9.37 7.07 19.91
CA LEU A 228 -8.79 8.10 20.77
C LEU A 228 -7.79 7.52 21.77
N ALA A 229 -8.08 6.37 22.38
CA ALA A 229 -7.14 5.69 23.28
C ALA A 229 -5.84 5.30 22.55
N ARG A 230 -5.95 4.84 21.30
CA ARG A 230 -4.79 4.53 20.45
C ARG A 230 -4.02 5.79 20.03
N PHE A 231 -4.71 6.88 19.72
CA PHE A 231 -4.09 8.18 19.45
C PHE A 231 -3.35 8.72 20.69
N ASP A 232 -3.99 8.71 21.86
CA ASP A 232 -3.43 9.23 23.12
C ASP A 232 -2.21 8.44 23.62
N SER A 233 -2.03 7.20 23.14
CA SER A 233 -0.84 6.40 23.44
C SER A 233 0.35 6.62 22.50
N CYS A 234 0.17 7.41 21.43
CA CYS A 234 1.25 7.74 20.49
C CYS A 234 2.14 8.87 21.03
N ASP A 235 3.44 8.62 21.17
CA ASP A 235 4.43 9.68 21.35
C ASP A 235 4.74 10.35 20.00
N LEU A 236 4.21 11.56 19.80
CA LEU A 236 4.37 12.31 18.55
C LEU A 236 5.64 13.18 18.53
N SER A 237 6.50 13.07 19.54
CA SER A 237 7.72 13.86 19.66
C SER A 237 8.63 13.66 18.44
N GLY A 238 9.04 14.75 17.81
CA GLY A 238 9.87 14.73 16.59
C GLY A 238 9.09 14.53 15.28
N LEU A 239 7.76 14.46 15.32
CA LEU A 239 6.88 14.35 14.16
C LEU A 239 5.93 15.55 14.02
N GLU A 240 6.04 16.57 14.86
CA GLU A 240 5.10 17.70 14.96
C GLU A 240 5.12 18.59 13.70
N ALA A 241 6.27 18.66 13.04
CA ALA A 241 6.44 19.39 11.78
C ALA A 241 5.81 18.65 10.58
N GLU A 242 5.55 17.34 10.71
CA GLU A 242 4.99 16.55 9.63
C GLU A 242 3.51 16.86 9.43
N LYS A 243 3.15 17.19 8.18
CA LYS A 243 1.77 17.57 7.85
C LYS A 243 0.76 16.46 8.16
N LEU A 244 1.17 15.19 8.03
CA LEU A 244 0.31 14.04 8.36
C LEU A 244 -0.02 14.04 9.86
N THR A 245 0.96 14.31 10.71
CA THR A 245 0.79 14.40 12.17
C THR A 245 -0.13 15.54 12.56
N GLN A 246 0.03 16.72 11.95
CA GLN A 246 -0.85 17.86 12.19
C GLN A 246 -2.31 17.54 11.82
N ASN A 247 -2.52 16.85 10.70
CA ASN A 247 -3.85 16.42 10.28
C ASN A 247 -4.41 15.36 11.25
N LEU A 248 -3.58 14.43 11.73
CA LEU A 248 -3.98 13.45 12.74
C LEU A 248 -4.41 14.09 14.07
N VAL A 249 -3.71 15.12 14.53
CA VAL A 249 -4.09 15.89 15.73
C VAL A 249 -5.44 16.59 15.52
N ALA A 250 -5.64 17.22 14.37
CA ALA A 250 -6.92 17.85 14.02
C ALA A 250 -8.07 16.81 13.93
N ASP A 251 -7.78 15.61 13.41
CA ASP A 251 -8.73 14.49 13.40
C ASP A 251 -9.15 14.13 14.83
N ALA A 252 -8.20 14.02 15.76
CA ALA A 252 -8.48 13.73 17.17
C ALA A 252 -9.33 14.81 17.84
N GLU A 253 -9.02 16.09 17.62
CA GLU A 253 -9.81 17.22 18.14
C GLU A 253 -11.26 17.21 17.64
N ARG A 254 -11.47 16.83 16.38
CA ARG A 254 -12.81 16.70 15.81
C ARG A 254 -13.54 15.49 16.37
N ILE A 255 -12.90 14.32 16.44
CA ILE A 255 -13.51 13.08 16.93
C ILE A 255 -13.93 13.21 18.40
N ARG A 256 -13.17 13.94 19.24
CA ARG A 256 -13.55 14.23 20.63
C ARG A 256 -14.84 15.06 20.78
N LYS A 257 -15.27 15.74 19.72
CA LYS A 257 -16.48 16.59 19.70
C LYS A 257 -17.73 15.85 19.17
N LEU A 258 -17.59 14.61 18.70
CA LEU A 258 -18.67 13.76 18.18
C LEU A 258 -19.32 12.93 19.29
#